data_AF-A0A7C3YLU1-F1
#
_entry.id   AF-A0A7C3YLU1-F1
#
_cell.length_a   1.000
_cell.length_b   1.000
_cell.length_c   1.000
_cell.angle_alpha   90.00
_cell.angle_beta   90.00
_cell.angle_gamma   90.00
#
_symmetry.space_group_name_H-M   'P 1'
#
loop_
_entity.id
_entity.type
_entity.pdbx_description
1 polymer ?
#
loop_
_entity_poly.entity_id
_entity_poly.type
_entity_poly.pdbx_seq_one_letter_code
_entity_poly.pdbx_strand_id
1 'polypeptide(L)'
;RTIVLPKDAAEVLRFHLRRLDNEKALCGPAYEDNDLVFCQENGRKINPRNFTRHFDKLLEKAGVRHIPFHGARHTHATELLAAGVDLKTIQERLGHSSYRVTADLYAHIGEELQRDAAEKIDAVLTRRKRKADLQAGQRARRGTGK
;
A
#
# COMPACT_ATOMS: atom_id res chain seq x y z
N ARG A 1 11.21 -2.27 7.22
CA ARG A 1 10.20 -1.19 7.06
C ARG A 1 9.07 -1.41 8.06
N THR A 2 8.42 -0.36 8.52
CA THR A 2 7.26 -0.45 9.43
C THR A 2 5.99 -0.12 8.65
N ILE A 3 4.92 -0.88 8.89
CA ILE A 3 3.61 -0.63 8.27
C ILE A 3 2.55 -0.49 9.35
N VAL A 4 1.66 0.48 9.20
CA VAL A 4 0.49 0.59 10.05
C VAL A 4 -0.56 -0.41 9.57
N LEU A 5 -0.99 -1.28 10.48
CA LEU A 5 -2.01 -2.28 10.23
C LEU A 5 -3.42 -1.66 10.39
N PRO A 6 -4.34 -1.91 9.45
CA PRO A 6 -5.76 -1.67 9.66
C PRO A 6 -6.27 -2.43 10.90
N LYS A 7 -7.33 -1.92 11.53
CA LYS A 7 -7.93 -2.53 12.73
C LYS A 7 -8.27 -4.00 12.51
N ASP A 8 -8.97 -4.30 11.41
CA ASP A 8 -9.41 -5.64 11.07
C ASP A 8 -8.22 -6.60 10.88
N ALA A 9 -7.15 -6.16 10.22
CA ALA A 9 -5.94 -6.95 10.06
C ALA A 9 -5.24 -7.22 11.41
N ALA A 10 -5.23 -6.23 12.30
CA ALA A 10 -4.68 -6.39 13.64
C ALA A 10 -5.54 -7.33 14.50
N GLU A 11 -6.86 -7.34 14.33
CA GLU A 11 -7.77 -8.27 14.99
C GLU A 11 -7.55 -9.71 14.54
N VAL A 12 -7.44 -9.94 13.23
CA VAL A 12 -7.10 -11.25 12.67
C VAL A 12 -5.74 -11.73 13.17
N LEU A 13 -4.74 -10.85 13.24
CA LEU A 13 -3.43 -11.20 13.78
C LEU A 13 -3.51 -11.56 15.28
N ARG A 14 -4.25 -10.81 16.10
CA ARG A 14 -4.45 -11.15 17.52
C ARG A 14 -5.14 -12.51 17.68
N PHE A 15 -6.13 -12.81 16.85
CA PHE A 15 -6.78 -14.11 16.85
C PHE A 15 -5.79 -15.23 16.51
N HIS A 16 -4.97 -15.01 15.48
CA HIS A 16 -3.93 -15.97 15.07
C HIS A 16 -2.88 -16.21 16.16
N LEU A 17 -2.44 -15.16 16.86
CA LEU A 17 -1.49 -15.28 17.97
C LEU A 17 -2.06 -16.11 19.13
N ARG A 18 -3.33 -15.92 19.49
CA ARG A 18 -3.99 -16.80 20.49
C ARG A 18 -4.06 -18.26 20.05
N ARG A 19 -4.31 -18.48 18.75
CA ARG A 19 -4.30 -19.83 18.17
C ARG A 19 -2.92 -20.47 18.29
N LEU A 20 -1.86 -19.70 18.04
CA LEU A 20 -0.47 -20.13 18.17
C LEU A 20 -0.13 -20.54 19.61
N ASP A 21 -0.55 -19.75 20.61
CA ASP A 21 -0.34 -20.07 22.03
C ASP A 21 -1.02 -21.40 22.41
N ASN A 22 -2.23 -21.62 21.90
CA ASN A 22 -2.95 -22.88 22.10
C ASN A 22 -2.25 -24.06 21.42
N GLU A 23 -1.79 -23.90 20.17
CA GLU A 23 -1.04 -24.93 19.44
C GLU A 23 0.26 -25.31 20.16
N LYS A 24 0.98 -24.31 20.67
CA LYS A 24 2.20 -24.52 21.47
C LYS A 24 1.91 -25.27 22.76
N ALA A 25 0.83 -24.93 23.47
CA ALA A 25 0.41 -25.64 24.67
C ALA A 25 0.00 -27.09 24.39
N LEU A 26 -0.72 -27.33 23.28
CA LEU A 26 -1.18 -28.66 22.86
C LEU A 26 -0.04 -29.57 22.40
N CYS A 27 0.92 -29.05 21.64
CA CYS A 27 2.10 -29.81 21.19
C CYS A 27 3.11 -30.05 22.32
N GLY A 28 3.15 -29.18 23.33
CA GLY A 28 4.03 -29.31 24.48
C GLY A 28 5.50 -29.46 24.08
N PRO A 29 6.23 -30.47 24.59
CA PRO A 29 7.65 -30.68 24.27
C PRO A 29 7.95 -30.94 22.79
N ALA A 30 6.96 -31.34 22.00
CA ALA A 30 7.13 -31.60 20.57
C ALA A 30 7.04 -30.33 19.71
N TYR A 31 6.69 -29.18 20.31
CA TYR A 31 6.61 -27.91 19.60
C TYR A 31 8.01 -27.34 19.31
N GLU A 32 8.28 -27.03 18.04
CA GLU A 32 9.54 -26.43 17.61
C GLU A 32 9.42 -24.90 17.57
N ASP A 33 9.82 -24.25 18.66
CA ASP A 33 9.77 -22.79 18.75
C ASP A 33 10.87 -22.12 17.92
N ASN A 34 10.49 -21.69 16.71
CA ASN A 34 11.37 -21.00 15.76
C ASN A 34 11.11 -19.48 15.73
N ASP A 35 10.40 -18.93 16.74
CA ASP A 35 9.99 -17.52 16.78
C ASP A 35 9.22 -17.08 15.51
N LEU A 36 8.40 -18.00 14.98
CA LEU A 36 7.61 -17.79 13.76
C LEU A 36 6.19 -17.40 14.11
N VAL A 37 5.71 -16.32 13.50
CA VAL A 37 4.29 -15.91 13.60
C VAL A 37 3.40 -16.80 12.73
N PHE A 38 3.86 -17.21 11.54
CA PHE A 38 3.12 -18.09 10.63
C PHE A 38 3.87 -19.40 10.44
N CYS A 39 3.43 -20.44 11.15
CA CYS A 39 4.02 -21.77 11.13
C CYS A 39 2.94 -22.86 11.04
N GLN A 40 3.39 -24.10 10.92
CA GLN A 40 2.54 -25.27 11.13
C GLN A 40 2.19 -25.40 12.62
N GLU A 41 1.20 -26.24 12.95
CA GLU A 41 0.71 -26.46 14.32
C GLU A 41 1.82 -26.89 15.29
N ASN A 42 2.87 -27.55 14.78
CA ASN A 42 4.05 -27.98 15.55
C ASN A 42 5.20 -26.96 15.59
N GLY A 43 4.99 -25.72 15.14
CA GLY A 43 6.01 -24.67 15.12
C GLY A 43 6.97 -24.70 13.92
N ARG A 44 6.90 -25.74 13.07
CA ARG A 44 7.75 -25.85 11.87
C ARG A 44 7.36 -24.86 10.77
N LYS A 45 8.32 -24.55 9.90
CA LYS A 45 8.11 -23.69 8.72
C LYS A 45 7.03 -24.26 7.80
N ILE A 46 6.19 -23.38 7.27
CA ILE A 46 5.22 -23.74 6.23
C ILE A 46 6.00 -23.99 4.93
N ASN A 47 5.77 -25.14 4.29
CA ASN A 47 6.34 -25.41 2.98
C ASN A 47 5.68 -24.48 1.93
N PRO A 48 6.46 -23.69 1.15
CA PRO A 48 5.91 -22.75 0.18
C PRO A 48 4.96 -23.39 -0.85
N ARG A 49 5.24 -24.63 -1.29
CA ARG A 49 4.38 -25.34 -2.24
C ARG A 49 3.03 -25.70 -1.62
N ASN A 50 3.03 -26.13 -0.35
CA ASN A 50 1.80 -26.43 0.37
C ASN A 50 0.99 -25.17 0.61
N PHE A 51 1.67 -24.06 0.95
CA PHE A 51 1.03 -22.76 1.08
C PHE A 51 0.35 -22.33 -0.22
N THR A 52 1.06 -22.37 -1.36
CA THR A 52 0.47 -22.02 -2.67
C THR A 52 -0.74 -22.89 -2.99
N ARG A 53 -0.64 -24.22 -2.83
CA ARG A 53 -1.77 -25.12 -3.05
C ARG A 53 -2.96 -24.82 -2.15
N HIS A 54 -2.70 -24.46 -0.89
CA HIS A 54 -3.75 -24.08 0.04
C HIS A 54 -4.42 -22.77 -0.37
N PHE A 55 -3.63 -21.78 -0.77
CA PHE A 55 -4.12 -20.51 -1.31
C PHE A 55 -4.98 -20.73 -2.56
N ASP A 56 -4.55 -21.56 -3.50
CA ASP A 56 -5.31 -21.89 -4.71
C ASP A 56 -6.70 -22.47 -4.40
N LYS A 57 -6.76 -23.38 -3.41
CA LYS A 57 -8.03 -23.94 -2.93
C LYS A 57 -8.93 -22.90 -2.26
N LEU A 58 -8.35 -21.92 -1.56
CA LEU A 58 -9.11 -20.82 -0.97
C LEU A 58 -9.73 -19.93 -2.07
N LEU A 59 -9.00 -19.66 -3.14
CA LEU A 59 -9.53 -18.92 -4.30
C LEU A 59 -10.68 -19.67 -4.97
N GLU A 60 -10.51 -20.98 -5.20
CA GLU A 60 -11.55 -21.84 -5.77
C GLU A 60 -12.81 -21.84 -4.88
N LYS A 61 -12.64 -22.03 -3.57
CA LYS A 61 -13.75 -22.00 -2.60
C LYS A 61 -14.46 -20.65 -2.56
N ALA A 62 -13.73 -19.56 -2.76
CA ALA A 62 -14.29 -18.20 -2.82
C ALA A 62 -14.95 -17.89 -4.18
N GLY A 63 -14.80 -18.77 -5.19
CA GLY A 63 -15.36 -18.55 -6.53
C GLY A 63 -14.70 -17.39 -7.29
N VAL A 64 -13.47 -17.03 -6.94
CA VAL A 64 -12.74 -15.92 -7.56
C VAL A 64 -11.71 -16.42 -8.57
N ARG A 65 -11.26 -15.50 -9.43
CA ARG A 65 -10.20 -15.79 -10.40
C ARG A 65 -8.95 -16.31 -9.69
N HIS A 66 -8.35 -17.34 -10.27
CA HIS A 66 -7.05 -17.82 -9.84
C HIS A 66 -5.99 -16.73 -10.05
N ILE A 67 -5.27 -16.38 -8.98
CA ILE A 67 -4.14 -15.45 -8.99
C ILE A 67 -2.99 -16.10 -8.21
N PRO A 68 -1.72 -15.82 -8.57
CA PRO A 68 -0.62 -16.22 -7.73
C PRO A 68 -0.69 -15.48 -6.38
N PHE A 69 -0.04 -16.00 -5.34
CA PHE A 69 -0.08 -15.36 -4.01
C PHE A 69 0.39 -13.91 -4.01
N HIS A 70 1.41 -13.57 -4.80
CA HIS A 70 1.86 -12.19 -4.97
C HIS A 70 0.83 -11.30 -5.69
N GLY A 71 -0.17 -11.90 -6.36
CA GLY A 71 -1.32 -11.20 -6.93
C GLY A 71 -2.15 -10.49 -5.86
N ALA A 72 -2.27 -11.04 -4.64
CA ALA A 72 -2.96 -10.36 -3.53
C ALA A 72 -2.32 -9.00 -3.20
N ARG A 73 -1.00 -8.90 -3.33
CA ARG A 73 -0.27 -7.65 -3.16
C ARG A 73 -0.54 -6.67 -4.30
N HIS A 74 -0.66 -7.15 -5.53
CA HIS A 74 -1.04 -6.32 -6.66
C HIS A 74 -2.45 -5.77 -6.46
N THR A 75 -3.41 -6.62 -6.09
CA THR A 75 -4.78 -6.19 -5.74
C THR A 75 -4.75 -5.12 -4.65
N HIS A 76 -4.03 -5.33 -3.55
CA HIS A 76 -3.89 -4.33 -2.49
C HIS A 76 -3.38 -2.98 -3.01
N ALA A 77 -2.45 -2.99 -3.97
CA ALA A 77 -1.89 -1.79 -4.58
C ALA A 77 -2.91 -1.08 -5.49
N THR A 78 -3.63 -1.83 -6.32
CA THR A 78 -4.68 -1.31 -7.20
C THR A 78 -5.85 -0.73 -6.40
N GLU A 79 -6.29 -1.39 -5.33
CA GLU A 79 -7.35 -0.89 -4.44
C GLU A 79 -6.95 0.41 -3.73
N LEU A 80 -5.70 0.50 -3.24
CA LEU A 80 -5.20 1.76 -2.66
C LEU A 80 -5.17 2.88 -3.70
N LEU A 81 -4.78 2.58 -4.93
CA LEU A 81 -4.76 3.57 -5.99
C LEU A 81 -6.17 4.03 -6.36
N ALA A 82 -7.13 3.10 -6.48
CA ALA A 82 -8.53 3.41 -6.72
C ALA A 82 -9.16 4.23 -5.58
N ALA A 83 -8.69 4.03 -4.34
CA ALA A 83 -9.07 4.84 -3.18
C ALA A 83 -8.38 6.22 -3.13
N GLY A 84 -7.59 6.59 -4.15
CA GLY A 84 -6.94 7.90 -4.26
C GLY A 84 -5.67 8.06 -3.42
N VAL A 85 -5.08 6.96 -2.92
CA VAL A 85 -3.80 7.03 -2.20
C VAL A 85 -2.68 7.33 -3.18
N ASP A 86 -1.82 8.28 -2.84
CA ASP A 86 -0.73 8.68 -3.73
C ASP A 86 0.28 7.54 -3.93
N LEU A 87 0.84 7.50 -5.13
CA LEU A 87 1.67 6.38 -5.59
C LEU A 87 2.96 6.22 -4.76
N LYS A 88 3.49 7.31 -4.19
CA LYS A 88 4.66 7.25 -3.31
C LYS A 88 4.32 6.57 -2.00
N THR A 89 3.19 6.91 -1.38
CA THR A 89 2.68 6.23 -0.18
C THR A 89 2.42 4.74 -0.44
N ILE A 90 1.85 4.38 -1.59
CA ILE A 90 1.66 2.98 -1.99
C ILE A 90 3.03 2.27 -2.11
N GLN A 91 3.99 2.88 -2.81
CA GLN A 91 5.33 2.34 -2.97
C GLN A 91 6.06 2.14 -1.64
N GLU A 92 5.99 3.08 -0.71
CA GLU A 92 6.60 2.98 0.62
C GLU A 92 5.93 1.86 1.45
N ARG A 93 4.60 1.77 1.41
CA ARG A 93 3.83 0.74 2.10
C ARG A 93 4.17 -0.66 1.60
N LEU A 94 4.33 -0.82 0.28
CA LEU A 94 4.74 -2.06 -0.34
C LEU A 94 6.25 -2.31 -0.11
N GLY A 95 7.09 -1.29 -0.13
CA GLY A 95 8.54 -1.40 -0.03
C GLY A 95 9.23 -1.70 -1.37
N HIS A 96 10.54 -1.43 -1.41
CA HIS A 96 11.31 -1.26 -2.65
C HIS A 96 11.47 -2.50 -3.54
N SER A 97 11.25 -3.71 -3.02
CA SER A 97 11.28 -4.95 -3.84
C SER A 97 10.09 -5.10 -4.78
N SER A 98 9.14 -4.16 -4.76
CA SER A 98 7.88 -4.20 -5.49
C SER A 98 7.89 -3.41 -6.80
N TYR A 99 9.03 -3.34 -7.48
CA TYR A 99 9.18 -2.56 -8.72
C TYR A 99 8.12 -2.91 -9.76
N ARG A 100 7.84 -4.20 -9.99
CA ARG A 100 6.78 -4.64 -10.93
C ARG A 100 5.41 -4.05 -10.60
N VAL A 101 4.94 -4.22 -9.35
CA VAL A 101 3.65 -3.66 -8.91
C VAL A 101 3.62 -2.15 -9.09
N THR A 102 4.71 -1.46 -8.75
CA THR A 102 4.77 -0.01 -8.88
C THR A 102 4.74 0.42 -10.35
N ALA A 103 5.50 -0.26 -11.22
CA ALA A 103 5.54 -0.02 -12.65
C ALA A 103 4.18 -0.28 -13.32
N ASP A 104 3.50 -1.36 -12.93
CA ASP A 104 2.16 -1.69 -13.43
C ASP A 104 1.14 -0.60 -13.07
N LEU A 105 1.22 -0.07 -11.84
CA LEU A 105 0.39 1.08 -11.43
C LEU A 105 0.73 2.34 -12.24
N TYR A 106 2.02 2.65 -12.43
CA TYR A 106 2.45 3.79 -13.27
C TYR A 106 1.93 3.67 -14.71
N ALA A 107 1.94 2.46 -15.28
CA ALA A 107 1.42 2.23 -16.62
C ALA A 107 -0.09 2.49 -16.73
N HIS A 108 -0.85 2.28 -15.66
CA HIS A 108 -2.30 2.51 -15.66
C HIS A 108 -2.69 3.99 -15.59
N ILE A 109 -1.97 4.81 -14.84
CA ILE A 109 -2.37 6.22 -14.56
C ILE A 109 -1.39 7.27 -15.09
N GLY A 110 -0.37 6.85 -15.84
CA GLY A 110 0.75 7.71 -16.24
C GLY A 110 0.32 8.98 -16.96
N GLU A 111 -0.57 8.90 -17.94
CA GLU A 111 -1.03 10.09 -18.67
C GLU A 111 -1.87 11.03 -17.82
N GLU A 112 -2.72 10.49 -16.95
CA GLU A 112 -3.57 11.29 -16.06
C GLU A 112 -2.72 12.05 -15.04
N LEU A 113 -1.71 11.41 -14.47
CA LEU A 113 -0.72 12.06 -13.61
C LEU A 113 0.02 13.20 -14.32
N GLN A 114 0.39 13.01 -15.59
CA GLN A 114 1.07 14.05 -16.37
C GLN A 114 0.16 15.25 -16.65
N ARG A 115 -1.12 15.00 -17.00
CA ARG A 115 -2.13 16.06 -17.20
C ARG A 115 -2.36 16.84 -15.91
N ASP A 116 -2.60 16.14 -14.80
CA ASP A 116 -2.80 16.75 -13.48
C ASP A 116 -1.56 17.55 -13.01
N ALA A 117 -0.35 17.05 -13.27
CA ALA A 117 0.88 17.79 -12.99
C ALA A 117 0.99 19.09 -13.81
N ALA A 118 0.61 19.06 -15.08
CA ALA A 118 0.59 20.24 -15.95
C ALA A 118 -0.43 21.30 -15.49
N GLU A 119 -1.64 20.88 -15.13
CA GLU A 119 -2.68 21.77 -14.61
C GLU A 119 -2.27 22.43 -13.28
N LYS A 120 -1.66 21.65 -12.38
CA LYS A 120 -1.17 22.14 -11.08
C LYS A 120 -0.08 23.20 -11.24
N ILE A 121 0.88 23.01 -12.16
CA ILE A 121 1.94 24.00 -12.36
C ILE A 121 1.38 25.29 -12.99
N ASP A 122 0.43 25.18 -13.93
CA ASP A 122 -0.20 26.37 -14.52
C ASP A 122 -0.98 27.19 -13.49
N ALA A 123 -1.73 26.52 -12.60
CA ALA A 123 -2.41 27.18 -11.49
C ALA A 123 -1.46 27.94 -10.56
N VAL A 124 -0.29 27.34 -10.23
CA VAL A 124 0.75 27.98 -9.41
C VAL A 124 1.32 29.22 -10.11
N LEU A 125 1.64 29.11 -11.40
CA LEU A 125 2.17 30.22 -12.18
C LEU A 125 1.17 31.36 -12.31
N THR A 126 -0.10 31.05 -12.59
CA THR A 126 -1.18 32.02 -12.71
C THR A 126 -1.45 32.74 -11.38
N ARG A 127 -1.40 32.02 -10.25
CA ARG A 127 -1.51 32.63 -8.91
C ARG A 127 -0.35 33.59 -8.64
N ARG A 128 0.87 33.24 -9.04
CA ARG A 128 2.06 34.08 -8.87
C ARG A 128 2.00 35.35 -9.73
N LYS A 129 1.61 35.25 -11.00
CA LYS A 129 1.40 36.40 -11.89
C LYS A 129 0.41 37.40 -11.30
N ARG A 130 -0.78 36.92 -10.91
CA ARG A 130 -1.80 37.76 -10.26
C ARG A 130 -1.29 38.49 -9.01
N LYS A 131 -0.48 37.82 -8.18
CA LYS A 131 0.11 38.45 -6.99
C LYS A 131 1.13 39.54 -7.35
N ALA A 132 1.93 39.32 -8.39
CA ALA A 132 2.90 40.29 -8.88
C ALA A 132 2.21 41.54 -9.46
N ASP A 133 1.15 41.35 -10.27
CA ASP A 133 0.38 42.45 -10.87
C ASP A 133 -0.31 43.31 -9.80
N LEU A 134 -0.89 42.68 -8.77
CA LEU A 134 -1.48 43.36 -7.62
C LEU A 134 -0.46 44.20 -6.84
N GLN A 135 0.77 43.68 -6.66
CA GLN A 135 1.85 44.39 -5.98
C GLN A 135 2.40 45.56 -6.80
N ALA A 136 2.47 45.41 -8.12
CA ALA A 136 2.87 46.48 -9.03
C ALA A 136 1.85 47.63 -9.04
N GLY A 137 0.55 47.32 -9.09
CA GLY A 137 -0.53 48.32 -9.05
C GLY A 137 -0.62 49.10 -7.73
N GLN A 138 -0.29 48.46 -6.60
CA GLN A 138 -0.24 49.13 -5.28
C GLN A 138 0.97 50.07 -5.14
N ARG A 139 2.10 49.78 -5.80
CA ARG A 139 3.28 50.66 -5.82
C ARG A 139 3.06 51.88 -6.70
N ALA A 140 2.43 51.72 -7.87
CA ALA A 140 2.11 52.81 -8.78
C ALA A 140 1.18 53.86 -8.15
N ARG A 141 0.21 53.44 -7.33
CA ARG A 141 -0.75 54.35 -6.64
C ARG A 141 -0.16 55.13 -5.45
N ARG A 142 1.00 54.73 -4.93
CA ARG A 142 1.69 55.46 -3.84
C ARG A 142 2.69 56.51 -4.35
N GLY A 143 2.95 56.58 -5.65
CA GLY A 143 3.99 57.42 -6.25
C GLY A 143 3.54 58.77 -6.84
N THR A 144 2.25 59.06 -6.91
CA THR A 144 1.71 60.28 -7.58
C THR A 144 1.30 61.41 -6.62
N GLY A 145 1.79 61.38 -5.37
CA GLY A 145 1.56 62.44 -4.39
C GLY A 145 2.86 63.18 -4.05
N LYS A 146 3.36 63.99 -4.97
CA LYS A 146 4.26 65.12 -4.68
C LYS A 146 4.30 66.09 -5.85
#